data_AF-A0A067N693-F1
#
_entry.id   AF-A0A067N693-F1
#
_cell.length_a   1.000
_cell.length_b   1.000
_cell.length_c   1.000
_cell.angle_alpha   90.00
_cell.angle_beta   90.00
_cell.angle_gamma   90.00
#
_symmetry.space_group_name_H-M   'P 1'
#
loop_
_entity.id
_entity.type
_entity.pdbx_description
1 polymer ?
#
loop_
_entity_poly.entity_id
_entity_poly.type
_entity_poly.pdbx_seq_one_letter_code
_entity_poly.pdbx_strand_id
1 'polypeptide(L)'
;LPPLSKHPPDFVPGKRLTLERLKGIEVNKDNFLRPEEEKLFNHILQVNEMSLAFEETDRGTLRKDYFSDYIMPTVPHTPWEYKNIPIPPGIKDKVVEMLRSKIDAGVYEP
;
A
#
# COMPACT_ATOMS: atom_id res chain seq x y z
N LEU A 1 14.27 -12.27 8.19
CA LEU A 1 13.48 -11.41 9.11
C LEU A 1 14.39 -11.04 10.28
N PRO A 2 14.33 -9.80 10.78
CA PRO A 2 15.08 -9.41 11.97
C PRO A 2 14.66 -10.29 13.18
N PRO A 3 15.59 -10.62 14.09
CA PRO A 3 15.28 -11.43 15.27
C PRO A 3 14.36 -10.64 16.21
N LEU A 4 13.33 -11.31 16.75
CA LEU A 4 12.40 -10.69 17.69
C LEU A 4 13.00 -10.67 19.10
N SER A 5 12.95 -9.51 19.75
CA SER A 5 13.28 -9.41 21.17
C SER A 5 12.21 -10.11 22.01
N LYS A 6 12.64 -10.85 23.04
CA LYS A 6 11.73 -11.42 24.06
C LYS A 6 11.10 -10.35 24.96
N HIS A 7 11.68 -9.15 24.96
CA HIS A 7 11.20 -7.98 25.69
C HIS A 7 10.96 -6.86 24.68
N PRO A 8 9.76 -6.76 24.09
CA PRO A 8 9.45 -5.71 23.13
C PRO A 8 9.50 -4.33 23.83
N PRO A 9 10.09 -3.31 23.18
CA PRO A 9 10.04 -1.94 23.69
C PRO A 9 8.63 -1.38 23.62
N ASP A 10 8.38 -0.28 24.32
CA ASP A 10 7.13 0.46 24.17
C ASP A 10 6.98 0.99 22.74
N PHE A 11 5.73 1.07 22.28
CA PHE A 11 5.45 1.52 20.92
C PHE A 11 5.86 2.98 20.74
N VAL A 12 6.62 3.23 19.67
CA VAL A 12 6.98 4.58 19.22
C VAL A 12 6.44 4.76 17.81
N PRO A 13 5.71 5.85 17.50
CA PRO A 13 5.22 6.10 16.16
C PRO A 13 6.34 6.08 15.13
N GLY A 14 6.15 5.26 14.09
CA GLY A 14 7.09 5.13 12.98
C GLY A 14 6.79 6.09 11.83
N LYS A 15 7.42 5.86 10.68
CA LYS A 15 7.19 6.65 9.46
C LYS A 15 5.81 6.37 8.86
N ARG A 16 5.38 5.11 8.87
CA ARG A 16 4.09 4.67 8.28
C ARG A 16 3.11 4.25 9.35
N LEU A 17 3.58 3.57 10.39
CA LEU A 17 2.72 3.10 11.47
C LEU A 17 2.59 4.18 12.55
N THR A 18 1.60 5.06 12.39
CA THR A 18 1.24 6.06 13.42
C THR A 18 0.35 5.44 14.50
N LEU A 19 0.21 6.14 15.63
CA LEU A 19 -0.63 5.69 16.73
C LEU A 19 -2.12 5.59 16.32
N GLU A 20 -2.59 6.46 15.44
CA GLU A 20 -3.95 6.41 14.89
C GLU A 20 -4.16 5.18 14.00
N ARG A 21 -3.19 4.91 13.10
CA ARG A 21 -3.20 3.73 12.22
C ARG A 21 -3.14 2.45 13.05
N LEU A 22 -2.31 2.41 14.09
CA LEU A 22 -2.22 1.27 15.01
C LEU A 22 -3.55 1.01 15.73
N LYS A 23 -4.21 2.07 16.22
CA LYS A 23 -5.55 1.95 16.84
C LYS A 23 -6.58 1.40 15.87
N GLY A 24 -6.52 1.81 14.59
CA GLY A 24 -7.42 1.32 13.54
C GLY A 24 -7.21 -0.17 13.17
N ILE A 25 -6.05 -0.76 13.47
CA ILE A 25 -5.80 -2.19 13.25
C ILE A 25 -6.54 -3.06 14.28
N GLU A 26 -6.90 -2.52 15.45
CA GLU A 26 -7.65 -3.22 16.51
C GLU A 26 -7.01 -4.58 16.90
N VAL A 27 -5.69 -4.61 17.10
CA VAL A 27 -4.88 -5.84 17.31
C VAL A 27 -5.47 -6.81 18.35
N ASN A 28 -6.09 -6.31 19.41
CA ASN A 28 -6.64 -7.12 20.50
C ASN A 28 -8.12 -6.81 20.79
N LYS A 29 -8.95 -6.73 19.74
CA LYS A 29 -10.38 -6.40 19.87
C LYS A 29 -11.14 -7.26 20.89
N ASP A 30 -10.87 -8.57 20.89
CA ASP A 30 -11.55 -9.54 21.74
C ASP A 30 -10.87 -9.74 23.12
N ASN A 31 -9.83 -8.96 23.44
CA ASN A 31 -8.99 -9.12 24.64
C ASN A 31 -8.45 -10.55 24.82
N PHE A 32 -8.23 -11.27 23.72
CA PHE A 32 -7.68 -12.63 23.74
C PHE A 32 -6.18 -12.63 24.07
N LEU A 33 -5.44 -11.63 23.59
CA LEU A 33 -3.99 -11.51 23.80
C LEU A 33 -3.69 -10.92 25.17
N ARG A 34 -2.62 -11.40 25.80
CA ARG A 34 -2.05 -10.77 27.00
C ARG A 34 -1.41 -9.43 26.64
N PRO A 35 -1.27 -8.49 27.60
CA PRO A 35 -0.66 -7.19 27.34
C PRO A 35 0.75 -7.28 26.70
N GLU A 36 1.56 -8.26 27.12
CA GLU A 36 2.89 -8.50 26.54
C GLU A 36 2.84 -9.07 25.11
N GLU A 37 1.81 -9.86 24.79
CA GLU A 37 1.62 -10.42 23.44
C GLU A 37 1.14 -9.34 22.47
N GLU A 38 0.23 -8.49 22.92
CA GLU A 38 -0.20 -7.31 22.17
C GLU A 38 0.97 -6.36 21.91
N LYS A 39 1.81 -6.14 22.93
CA LYS A 39 3.04 -5.34 22.80
C LYS A 39 4.02 -5.95 21.80
N LEU A 40 4.20 -7.26 21.82
CA LEU A 40 5.03 -7.97 20.85
C LEU A 40 4.48 -7.82 19.42
N PHE A 41 3.17 -7.91 19.23
CA PHE A 41 2.55 -7.75 17.93
C PHE A 41 2.72 -6.34 17.38
N ASN A 42 2.51 -5.33 18.23
CA ASN A 42 2.76 -3.92 17.87
C ASN A 42 4.21 -3.70 17.46
N HIS A 43 5.17 -4.32 18.17
CA HIS A 43 6.57 -4.27 17.82
C HIS A 43 6.86 -4.94 16.47
N ILE A 44 6.24 -6.10 16.17
CA ILE A 44 6.37 -6.77 14.86
C ILE A 44 5.87 -5.86 13.74
N LEU A 45 4.71 -5.24 13.90
CA LEU A 45 4.17 -4.31 12.91
C LEU A 45 5.09 -3.11 12.70
N GLN A 46 5.65 -2.55 13.78
CA GLN A 46 6.57 -1.43 13.72
C GLN A 46 7.87 -1.78 12.99
N VAL A 47 8.48 -2.93 13.29
CA VAL A 47 9.70 -3.40 12.63
C VAL A 47 9.49 -3.65 11.13
N ASN A 48 8.27 -4.01 10.74
CA ASN A 48 7.89 -4.27 9.35
C ASN A 48 7.02 -3.15 8.75
N GLU A 49 7.10 -1.92 9.28
CA GLU A 49 6.18 -0.85 8.87
C GLU A 49 6.24 -0.52 7.37
N MET A 50 7.38 -0.77 6.72
CA MET A 50 7.58 -0.56 5.29
C MET A 50 6.86 -1.60 4.41
N SER A 51 6.38 -2.69 4.99
CA SER A 51 5.57 -3.70 4.31
C SER A 51 4.08 -3.38 4.37
N LEU A 52 3.66 -2.45 5.24
CA LEU A 52 2.28 -2.01 5.37
C LEU A 52 2.03 -0.86 4.39
N ALA A 53 0.94 -0.96 3.64
CA ALA A 53 0.48 0.08 2.73
C ALA A 53 -0.76 0.74 3.31
N PHE A 54 -0.64 2.02 3.67
CA PHE A 54 -1.76 2.82 4.16
C PHE A 54 -2.25 3.81 3.09
N GLU A 55 -1.32 4.35 2.29
CA GLU A 55 -1.62 5.20 1.14
C GLU A 55 -1.26 4.51 -0.18
N GLU A 56 -1.80 5.04 -1.28
CA GLU A 56 -1.54 4.51 -2.62
C GLU A 56 -0.05 4.54 -3.01
N THR A 57 0.69 5.50 -2.46
CA THR A 57 2.15 5.67 -2.64
C THR A 57 2.98 4.67 -1.83
N ASP A 58 2.39 4.04 -0.79
CA ASP A 58 3.05 2.99 -0.03
C ASP A 58 3.00 1.64 -0.74
N ARG A 59 2.13 1.52 -1.76
CA ARG A 59 1.94 0.30 -2.54
C ARG A 59 3.21 0.00 -3.35
N GLY A 60 3.88 -1.09 -2.98
CA GLY A 60 5.05 -1.57 -3.73
C GLY A 60 4.68 -2.16 -5.10
N THR A 61 5.68 -2.24 -5.97
CA THR A 61 5.63 -2.99 -7.23
C THR A 61 6.45 -4.27 -7.13
N LEU A 62 6.22 -5.21 -8.04
CA LEU A 62 7.03 -6.42 -8.10
C LEU A 62 8.48 -6.08 -8.43
N ARG A 63 9.42 -6.74 -7.74
CA ARG A 63 10.85 -6.58 -8.01
C ARG A 63 11.19 -7.13 -9.40
N LYS A 64 11.79 -6.29 -10.24
CA LYS A 64 12.22 -6.65 -11.61
C LYS A 64 13.23 -7.80 -11.65
N ASP A 65 14.03 -7.98 -10.59
CA ASP A 65 14.98 -9.11 -10.49
C ASP A 65 14.28 -10.48 -10.38
N TYR A 66 13.02 -10.50 -9.93
CA TYR A 66 12.23 -11.72 -9.75
C TYR A 66 11.17 -11.89 -10.83
N PHE A 67 10.62 -10.79 -11.33
CA PHE A 67 9.54 -10.79 -12.32
C PHE A 67 9.94 -9.92 -13.51
N SER A 68 10.06 -10.54 -14.68
CA SER A 68 10.23 -9.82 -15.94
C SER A 68 8.95 -9.08 -16.33
N ASP A 69 9.08 -8.04 -17.14
CA ASP A 69 7.93 -7.35 -17.73
C ASP A 69 7.06 -8.34 -18.52
N TYR A 70 5.74 -8.13 -18.46
CA TYR A 70 4.79 -9.00 -19.13
C TYR A 70 4.72 -8.66 -20.63
N ILE A 71 4.96 -9.67 -21.47
CA ILE A 71 4.83 -9.54 -22.93
C ILE A 71 3.43 -9.99 -23.33
N MET A 72 2.60 -9.04 -23.80
CA MET A 72 1.27 -9.36 -24.32
C MET A 72 1.40 -10.06 -25.68
N PRO A 73 0.92 -11.30 -25.85
CA PRO A 73 0.91 -11.95 -27.15
C PRO A 73 -0.12 -11.28 -28.06
N THR A 74 0.32 -10.81 -29.22
CA THR A 74 -0.55 -10.15 -30.20
C THR A 74 -0.67 -10.99 -31.47
N VAL A 75 -1.82 -10.90 -32.12
CA VAL A 75 -2.01 -11.38 -33.51
C VAL A 75 -1.81 -10.20 -34.46
N PRO A 76 -1.51 -10.39 -35.76
CA PRO A 76 -1.46 -9.29 -36.71
C PRO A 76 -2.77 -8.49 -36.71
N HIS A 77 -2.71 -7.24 -36.25
CA HIS A 77 -3.85 -6.33 -36.17
C HIS A 77 -3.40 -4.90 -36.44
N THR A 78 -4.32 -4.05 -36.86
CA THR A 78 -4.13 -2.59 -36.88
C THR A 78 -4.49 -2.02 -35.51
N PRO A 79 -3.69 -1.11 -34.94
CA PRO A 79 -4.05 -0.41 -33.71
C PRO A 79 -5.44 0.23 -33.84
N TRP A 80 -6.28 0.04 -32.82
CA TRP A 80 -7.62 0.63 -32.80
C TRP A 80 -7.58 1.97 -32.07
N GLU A 81 -7.95 3.05 -32.76
CA GLU A 81 -8.15 4.36 -32.15
C GLU A 81 -9.65 4.68 -32.14
N TYR A 82 -10.19 4.96 -30.96
CA TYR A 82 -11.57 5.41 -30.80
C TYR A 82 -11.60 6.67 -29.96
N LYS A 83 -12.58 7.54 -30.22
CA LYS A 83 -12.73 8.78 -29.46
C LYS A 83 -13.07 8.49 -28.01
N ASN A 84 -12.32 9.09 -27.07
CA ASN A 84 -12.55 8.94 -25.64
C ASN A 84 -13.98 9.38 -25.25
N ILE A 85 -14.59 8.64 -24.33
CA ILE A 85 -15.91 8.97 -23.78
C ILE A 85 -15.78 10.27 -22.95
N PRO A 86 -16.64 11.28 -23.18
CA PRO A 86 -16.59 12.52 -22.41
C PRO A 86 -16.84 12.28 -20.92
N ILE A 87 -16.00 12.88 -20.08
CA ILE A 87 -16.15 12.79 -18.62
C ILE A 87 -17.24 13.80 -18.19
N PRO A 88 -18.28 13.38 -17.45
CA PRO A 88 -19.28 14.29 -16.92
C PRO A 88 -18.67 15.38 -16.02
N PRO A 89 -19.11 16.65 -16.12
CA PRO A 89 -18.53 17.76 -15.37
C PRO A 89 -18.52 17.53 -13.85
N GLY A 90 -19.58 16.92 -13.29
CA GLY A 90 -19.71 16.70 -11.84
C GLY A 90 -18.71 15.71 -11.24
N ILE A 91 -18.01 14.91 -12.05
CA ILE A 91 -16.98 13.98 -11.58
C ILE A 91 -15.57 14.33 -12.06
N LYS A 92 -15.44 15.39 -12.88
CA LYS A 92 -14.19 15.73 -13.55
C LYS A 92 -13.04 15.90 -12.57
N ASP A 93 -13.24 16.67 -11.50
CA ASP A 93 -12.18 16.96 -10.53
C ASP A 93 -11.72 15.70 -9.79
N LYS A 94 -12.66 14.82 -9.44
CA LYS A 94 -12.35 13.52 -8.80
C LYS A 94 -11.53 12.61 -9.72
N VAL A 95 -11.85 12.60 -11.02
CA VAL A 95 -11.07 11.82 -11.99
C VAL A 95 -9.67 12.38 -12.15
N VAL A 96 -9.52 13.72 -12.20
CA VAL A 96 -8.21 14.37 -12.27
C VAL A 96 -7.37 14.07 -11.02
N GLU A 97 -7.97 14.13 -9.84
CA GLU A 97 -7.31 13.77 -8.57
C GLU A 97 -6.86 12.31 -8.56
N MET A 98 -7.73 11.39 -8.97
CA MET A 98 -7.38 9.97 -9.08
C MET A 98 -6.21 9.75 -10.06
N LEU A 99 -6.22 10.40 -11.22
CA LEU A 99 -5.14 10.28 -12.20
C LEU A 99 -3.81 10.80 -11.65
N ARG A 100 -3.82 11.94 -10.97
CA ARG A 100 -2.62 12.48 -10.30
C ARG A 100 -2.07 11.51 -9.25
N SER A 101 -2.94 10.95 -8.40
CA SER A 101 -2.54 9.95 -7.41
C SER A 101 -1.89 8.71 -8.05
N LYS A 102 -2.38 8.26 -9.21
CA LYS A 102 -1.78 7.12 -9.94
C LYS A 102 -0.43 7.47 -10.57
N ILE A 103 -0.23 8.71 -11.01
CA ILE A 103 1.07 9.21 -11.51
C ILE A 103 2.06 9.30 -10.33
N ASP A 104 1.66 9.90 -9.21
CA ASP A 104 2.50 10.03 -8.01
C ASP A 104 2.91 8.66 -7.43
N ALA A 105 2.03 7.66 -7.52
CA ALA A 105 2.33 6.28 -7.15
C ALA A 105 3.21 5.53 -8.19
N GLY A 106 3.59 6.17 -9.30
CA GLY A 106 4.42 5.57 -10.36
C GLY A 106 3.72 4.47 -11.17
N VAL A 107 2.38 4.43 -11.15
CA VAL A 107 1.58 3.46 -11.91
C VAL A 107 1.36 3.93 -13.34
N TYR A 108 1.17 5.24 -13.52
CA TYR A 108 1.04 5.89 -14.82
C TYR A 108 2.26 6.75 -15.10
N GLU A 109 2.71 6.72 -16.35
CA GLU A 109 3.76 7.59 -16.85
C GLU A 109 3.14 8.92 -17.33
N PRO A 110 3.81 10.07 -17.10
CA PRO A 110 3.34 11.39 -17.49
C PRO A 110 3.39 11.66 -19.01
#